data_AF-A0A2H1FFF4-F1
#
_entry.id   AF-A0A2H1FFF4-F1
#
_cell.length_a   1.000
_cell.length_b   1.000
_cell.length_c   1.000
_cell.angle_alpha   90.00
_cell.angle_beta   90.00
_cell.angle_gamma   90.00
#
_symmetry.space_group_name_H-M   'P 1'
#
loop_
_entity.id
_entity.type
_entity.pdbx_description
1 polymer ?
#
loop_
_entity_poly.entity_id
_entity_poly.type
_entity_poly.pdbx_seq_one_letter_code
_entity_poly.pdbx_strand_id
1 'polypeptide(L)' 'MFNSVIKTKSLMSNPSNRRLGIITVMFFIAGFWGIFMGLIVFTKPNFILTALGMVNISLGIFLGFRIIRKNRQKMMDRRK' A
#
# COMPACT_ATOMS: atom_id res chain seq x y z
N MET A 1 -26.33 -35.50 -14.34
CA MET A 1 -25.22 -34.74 -14.96
C MET A 1 -25.45 -33.26 -14.65
N PHE A 2 -25.16 -32.82 -13.43
CA PHE A 2 -25.35 -31.42 -13.02
C PHE A 2 -24.00 -30.72 -13.06
N ASN A 3 -23.90 -29.82 -14.03
CA ASN A 3 -22.76 -28.98 -14.32
C ASN A 3 -22.56 -28.02 -13.15
N SER A 4 -21.67 -28.35 -12.20
CA SER A 4 -21.28 -27.50 -11.07
C SER A 4 -20.36 -26.34 -11.51
N VAL A 5 -20.67 -25.73 -12.65
CA VAL A 5 -20.01 -24.55 -13.23
C VAL A 5 -20.55 -23.29 -12.55
N ILE A 6 -20.58 -23.29 -11.23
CA ILE A 6 -20.66 -22.07 -10.45
C ILE A 6 -19.46 -22.12 -9.52
N LYS A 7 -18.28 -22.12 -10.15
CA LYS A 7 -17.03 -21.77 -9.49
C LYS A 7 -17.09 -20.26 -9.27
N THR A 8 -17.83 -19.85 -8.25
CA THR A 8 -17.74 -18.54 -7.59
C THR A 8 -16.34 -18.37 -7.02
N LYS A 9 -15.33 -18.30 -7.90
CA LYS A 9 -14.07 -17.67 -7.59
C LYS A 9 -14.39 -16.19 -7.56
N SER A 10 -14.76 -15.74 -6.36
CA SER A 10 -14.61 -14.35 -5.93
C SER A 10 -13.33 -13.80 -6.56
N LEU A 11 -13.50 -12.97 -7.58
CA LEU A 11 -12.45 -12.29 -8.33
C LEU A 11 -11.86 -11.16 -7.47
N MET A 12 -11.61 -11.43 -6.19
CA MET A 12 -10.72 -10.63 -5.37
C MET A 12 -9.31 -11.03 -5.79
N SER A 13 -8.90 -10.57 -6.98
CA SER A 13 -7.53 -10.75 -7.45
C SER A 13 -6.61 -10.07 -6.44
N ASN A 14 -6.00 -10.86 -5.56
CA ASN A 14 -5.03 -10.39 -4.59
C ASN A 14 -3.98 -9.61 -5.39
N PRO A 15 -3.85 -8.28 -5.21
CA PRO A 15 -3.01 -7.49 -6.09
C PRO A 15 -1.61 -8.08 -6.07
N SER A 16 -1.03 -8.26 -7.25
CA SER A 16 0.28 -8.89 -7.36
C SER A 16 1.27 -8.15 -6.47
N ASN A 17 2.21 -8.86 -5.86
CA ASN A 17 3.20 -8.26 -4.95
C ASN A 17 3.92 -7.06 -5.59
N ARG A 18 4.08 -7.08 -6.93
CA ARG A 18 4.62 -5.98 -7.72
C ARG A 18 3.73 -4.73 -7.72
N ARG A 19 2.41 -4.90 -7.91
CA ARG A 19 1.44 -3.79 -7.84
C ARG A 19 1.37 -3.19 -6.44
N LEU A 20 1.35 -4.03 -5.40
CA LEU A 20 1.40 -3.58 -4.01
C LEU A 20 2.68 -2.79 -3.69
N GLY A 21 3.82 -3.22 -4.23
CA GLY A 21 5.08 -2.49 -4.12
C GLY A 21 5.03 -1.11 -4.77
N ILE A 22 4.50 -1.02 -6.00
CA ILE A 22 4.33 0.26 -6.71
C ILE A 22 3.41 1.21 -5.92
N ILE A 23 2.27 0.71 -5.44
CA ILE A 23 1.33 1.48 -4.62
C ILE A 23 2.03 2.01 -3.37
N THR A 24 2.80 1.16 -2.68
CA THR A 24 3.56 1.55 -1.49
C THR A 24 4.51 2.72 -1.79
N VAL A 25 5.29 2.62 -2.86
CA VAL A 25 6.23 3.68 -3.27
C VAL A 25 5.49 4.97 -3.63
N MET A 26 4.35 4.88 -4.33
CA MET A 26 3.52 6.05 -4.65
C MET A 26 3.01 6.76 -3.38
N PHE A 27 2.61 6.02 -2.35
CA PHE A 27 2.19 6.57 -1.06
C PHE A 27 3.34 7.30 -0.35
N PHE A 28 4.56 6.76 -0.40
CA PHE A 28 5.73 7.44 0.16
C PHE A 28 6.06 8.74 -0.58
N ILE A 29 6.06 8.73 -1.92
CA ILE A 29 6.34 9.93 -2.72
C ILE A 29 5.28 11.00 -2.46
N ALA A 30 4.00 10.62 -2.51
CA ALA A 30 2.89 11.55 -2.24
C ALA A 30 2.90 12.06 -0.79
N GLY A 31 3.31 11.21 0.16
CA GLY A 31 3.46 11.57 1.57
C GLY A 31 4.58 12.60 1.79
N PHE A 32 5.77 12.35 1.26
CA PHE A 32 6.88 13.29 1.29
C PHE A 32 6.52 14.61 0.59
N TRP A 33 5.88 14.54 -0.57
CA TRP A 33 5.43 15.73 -1.29
C TRP A 33 4.42 16.56 -0.51
N GLY A 34 3.44 15.91 0.14
CA GLY A 34 2.43 16.57 0.96
C GLY A 34 3.02 17.26 2.19
N ILE A 35 3.97 16.63 2.87
CA ILE A 35 4.69 17.23 4.01
C ILE A 35 5.55 18.41 3.53
N PHE A 36 6.28 18.24 2.43
CA PHE A 36 7.15 19.27 1.86
C PHE A 36 6.33 20.51 1.46
N MET A 37 5.24 20.32 0.73
CA MET A 37 4.33 21.41 0.35
C MET A 37 3.67 22.05 1.57
N GLY A 38 3.19 21.26 2.53
CA GLY A 38 2.45 21.75 3.70
C GLY A 38 3.30 22.56 4.69
N LEU A 39 4.60 22.29 4.79
CA LEU A 39 5.52 22.96 5.71
C LEU A 39 6.42 24.01 5.07
N ILE A 40 6.91 23.79 3.84
CA ILE A 40 8.00 24.59 3.27
C ILE A 40 7.47 25.63 2.27
N VAL A 41 6.43 25.29 1.51
CA VAL A 41 5.98 26.14 0.39
C VAL A 41 4.92 27.16 0.83
N PHE A 42 4.10 26.85 1.84
CA PHE A 42 3.15 27.81 2.37
C PHE A 42 3.77 28.65 3.49
N THR A 43 3.71 29.97 3.35
CA THR A 43 4.14 30.96 4.36
C THR A 43 3.37 30.83 5.69
N LYS A 44 2.21 30.15 5.66
CA LYS A 44 1.48 29.68 6.84
C LYS A 44 1.40 28.15 6.79
N PRO A 45 1.85 27.43 7.83
CA PRO A 45 1.88 25.97 7.80
C PRO A 45 0.47 25.42 7.57
N ASN A 46 0.31 24.67 6.48
CA ASN A 46 -0.98 24.17 6.07
C ASN A 46 -1.21 22.80 6.72
N PHE A 47 -1.71 22.84 7.96
CA PHE A 47 -1.78 21.69 8.86
C PHE A 47 -2.51 20.49 8.25
N ILE A 48 -3.54 20.74 7.45
CA ILE A 48 -4.32 19.72 6.74
C ILE A 48 -3.46 18.99 5.72
N LEU A 49 -2.65 19.72 4.94
CA LEU A 49 -1.82 19.15 3.90
C LEU A 49 -0.66 18.33 4.49
N THR A 50 -0.06 18.83 5.57
CA THR A 50 0.98 18.12 6.32
C THR A 50 0.43 16.85 6.98
N ALA A 51 -0.78 16.90 7.56
CA ALA A 51 -1.44 15.74 8.13
C ALA A 51 -1.77 14.68 7.07
N LEU A 52 -2.27 15.09 5.89
CA LEU A 52 -2.49 14.20 4.75
C LEU A 52 -1.18 13.55 4.29
N GLY A 53 -0.09 14.30 4.25
CA GLY A 53 1.25 13.79 3.97
C GLY A 53 1.69 12.72 4.98
N MET A 54 1.53 12.97 6.28
CA MET A 54 1.84 12.01 7.34
C MET A 54 0.99 10.73 7.25
N VAL A 55 -0.30 10.86 6.94
CA VAL A 55 -1.20 9.72 6.73
C VAL A 55 -0.74 8.88 5.53
N ASN A 56 -0.35 9.52 4.43
CA ASN A 56 0.18 8.83 3.26
C ASN A 56 1.48 8.07 3.56
N ILE A 57 2.42 8.66 4.29
CA ILE A 57 3.63 7.95 4.73
C ILE A 57 3.27 6.76 5.62
N SER A 58 2.35 6.95 6.57
CA SER A 58 1.92 5.88 7.49
C SER A 58 1.28 4.70 6.74
N LEU A 59 0.41 4.99 5.76
CA LEU A 59 -0.18 3.98 4.87
C LEU A 59 0.88 3.28 4.02
N GLY A 60 1.85 4.02 3.49
CA GLY A 60 3.01 3.48 2.77
C GLY A 60 3.81 2.49 3.63
N ILE A 61 4.21 2.89 4.85
CA ILE A 61 4.93 2.02 5.79
C ILE A 61 4.11 0.76 6.10
N PHE A 62 2.82 0.93 6.39
CA PHE A 62 1.93 -0.19 6.72
C PHE A 62 1.79 -1.19 5.56
N LEU A 63 1.60 -0.71 4.33
CA LEU A 63 1.55 -1.54 3.13
C LEU A 63 2.89 -2.25 2.88
N GLY A 64 4.00 -1.52 3.01
CA GLY A 64 5.36 -2.07 2.91
C GLY A 64 5.60 -3.20 3.92
N PHE A 65 5.27 -2.97 5.18
CA PHE A 65 5.37 -3.96 6.24
C PHE A 65 4.51 -5.20 5.95
N ARG A 66 3.29 -5.01 5.47
CA ARG A 66 2.39 -6.10 5.07
C ARG A 66 2.97 -6.93 3.92
N ILE A 67 3.62 -6.31 2.93
CA ILE A 67 4.28 -7.00 1.82
C ILE A 67 5.45 -7.85 2.32
N ILE A 68 6.29 -7.28 3.19
CA ILE A 68 7.44 -7.99 3.79
C ILE A 68 6.96 -9.21 4.58
N ARG A 69 5.92 -9.04 5.42
CA ARG A 69 5.33 -10.13 6.21
C ARG A 69 4.78 -11.25 5.32
N LYS A 70 4.08 -10.88 4.25
CA LYS A 70 3.51 -11.83 3.27
C LYS A 70 4.60 -12.58 2.49
N ASN A 71 5.68 -11.90 2.09
CA ASN A 71 6.82 -12.55 1.45
C ASN A 71 7.55 -13.51 2.40
N ARG A 72 7.70 -13.15 3.68
CA ARG A 72 8.30 -14.03 4.69
C ARG A 72 7.53 -15.33 4.87
N GLN A 73 6.20 -15.27 4.90
CA GLN A 73 5.34 -16.46 4.98
C GLN A 73 5.47 -17.35 3.73
N LYS A 74 5.48 -16.75 2.52
CA LYS A 74 5.69 -17.51 1.28
C LYS A 74 7.06 -18.21 1.21
N MET A 75 8.09 -17.64 1.84
CA MET A 75 9.44 -18.23 1.89
C MET A 75 9.54 -19.38 2.89
N MET A 76 8.71 -19.40 3.95
CA MET A 76 8.60 -20.55 4.84
C MET A 76 7.81 -21.69 4.20
N ASP A 77 6.74 -21.37 3.47
CA ASP A 77 5.91 -22.36 2.79
C ASP A 77 6.67 -23.14 1.70
N ARG A 78 7.56 -22.47 0.95
CA ARG A 78 8.42 -23.14 -0.06
C ARG A 78 9.53 -24.03 0.53
N ARG A 79 9.79 -23.94 1.84
CA ARG A 79 10.84 -24.74 2.51
C ARG A 79 10.28 -25.97 3.22
N LYS A 80 8.97 -26.21 3.12
CA LYS A 80 8.30 -27.39 3.68
C LYS A 80 7.90 -28.34 2.57
#